data_AF-A0A8J4X755-F1
#
_entry.id   AF-A0A8J4X755-F1
#
_cell.length_a   1.000
_cell.length_b   1.000
_cell.length_c   1.000
_cell.angle_alpha   90.00
_cell.angle_beta   90.00
_cell.angle_gamma   90.00
#
_symmetry.space_group_name_H-M   'P 1'
#
loop_
_entity.id
_entity.type
_entity.pdbx_description
1 polymer ?
#
loop_
_entity_poly.entity_id
_entity_poly.type
_entity_poly.pdbx_seq_one_letter_code
_entity_poly.pdbx_strand_id
1 'polypeptide(L)'
;MAFMSRFSRSRSNSRSPNRRDSERGSPALSISELERLLYTGKTACNHADEVWPRLYIGDQDIASNRQELTKLGITHILNCAQSKWRGGAEYYEGMNITYHGIEAHDSPSFDMSVNFYPAAEFIHKALTMG
;
A
#
# COMPACT_ATOMS: atom_id res chain seq x y z
N MET A 1 1.11 31.33 -70.88
CA MET A 1 1.08 32.09 -69.62
C MET A 1 2.08 31.47 -68.66
N ALA A 2 3.09 32.23 -68.25
CA ALA A 2 4.15 31.79 -67.35
C ALA A 2 3.71 31.95 -65.88
N PHE A 3 4.16 31.04 -65.01
CA PHE A 3 4.26 31.32 -63.59
C PHE A 3 5.53 30.64 -63.04
N MET A 4 6.50 31.45 -62.66
CA MET A 4 7.65 31.02 -61.87
C MET A 4 7.28 31.11 -60.39
N SER A 5 7.78 30.19 -59.56
CA SER A 5 8.32 30.57 -58.25
C SER A 5 9.15 29.44 -57.65
N ARG A 6 10.42 29.76 -57.39
CA ARG A 6 11.35 28.97 -56.58
C ARG A 6 11.06 29.24 -55.11
N PHE A 7 10.96 28.21 -54.30
CA PHE A 7 11.37 28.30 -52.90
C PHE A 7 12.16 27.06 -52.49
N SER A 8 13.45 27.27 -52.32
CA SER A 8 14.35 26.42 -51.55
C SER A 8 13.89 26.41 -50.09
N ARG A 9 13.68 25.22 -49.52
CA ARG A 9 13.58 25.04 -48.07
C ARG A 9 14.41 23.84 -47.65
N SER A 10 15.54 24.15 -47.02
CA SER A 10 16.39 23.26 -46.25
C SER A 10 15.56 22.36 -45.34
N ARG A 11 15.66 21.04 -45.49
CA ARG A 11 15.18 20.09 -44.49
C ARG A 11 16.36 19.64 -43.64
N SER A 12 16.42 20.26 -42.48
CA SER A 12 17.26 19.91 -41.34
C SER A 12 17.02 18.46 -40.91
N ASN A 13 18.14 17.80 -40.67
CA ASN A 13 18.28 16.50 -40.04
C ASN A 13 17.76 16.55 -38.59
N SER A 14 16.71 15.80 -38.26
CA SER A 14 16.41 15.44 -36.88
C SER A 14 16.26 13.92 -36.76
N ARG A 15 17.34 13.31 -36.30
CA ARG A 15 17.38 11.94 -35.79
C ARG A 15 16.28 11.80 -34.74
N SER A 16 15.24 11.02 -35.03
CA SER A 16 14.35 10.51 -33.99
C SER A 16 15.15 9.53 -33.12
N PRO A 17 15.34 9.78 -31.82
CA PRO A 17 15.93 8.78 -30.95
C PRO A 17 14.90 7.67 -30.79
N ASN A 18 15.31 6.50 -31.26
CA ASN A 18 14.69 5.22 -31.03
C ASN A 18 14.36 5.10 -29.53
N ARG A 19 13.07 5.19 -29.16
CA ARG A 19 12.59 4.92 -27.81
C ARG A 19 12.76 3.41 -27.55
N ARG A 20 13.94 3.03 -27.08
CA ARG A 20 14.22 1.67 -26.62
C ARG A 20 13.98 1.58 -25.12
N ASP A 21 13.18 0.58 -24.77
CA ASP A 21 13.17 -0.21 -23.53
C ASP A 21 13.12 0.51 -22.18
N SER A 22 11.95 0.49 -21.55
CA SER A 22 11.84 0.48 -20.07
C SER A 22 10.58 -0.23 -19.54
N GLU A 23 9.93 -1.09 -20.33
CA GLU A 23 8.80 -1.92 -19.88
C GLU A 23 9.21 -3.40 -19.88
N ARG A 24 10.25 -3.73 -19.10
CA ARG A 24 10.56 -5.13 -18.74
C ARG A 24 10.19 -5.36 -17.28
N GLY A 25 8.96 -4.99 -16.93
CA GLY A 25 8.34 -5.49 -15.70
C GLY A 25 8.17 -7.00 -15.84
N SER A 26 8.52 -7.76 -14.81
CA SER A 26 8.11 -9.17 -14.76
C SER A 26 6.59 -9.25 -14.94
N PRO A 27 6.07 -10.19 -15.73
CA PRO A 27 4.63 -10.33 -15.92
C PRO A 27 3.96 -10.54 -14.56
N ALA A 28 2.74 -10.00 -14.41
CA ALA A 28 1.94 -10.22 -13.20
C ALA A 28 1.76 -11.73 -12.99
N LEU A 29 1.95 -12.19 -11.75
CA LEU A 29 1.77 -13.59 -11.39
C LEU A 29 0.30 -13.99 -11.50
N SER A 30 0.05 -15.22 -11.95
CA SER A 30 -1.27 -15.84 -11.89
C SER A 30 -1.70 -16.09 -10.44
N ILE A 31 -3.00 -16.28 -10.21
CA ILE A 31 -3.55 -16.57 -8.87
C ILE A 31 -2.88 -17.81 -8.26
N SER A 32 -2.72 -18.89 -9.03
CA SER A 32 -2.09 -20.13 -8.55
C SER A 32 -0.61 -19.95 -8.17
N GLU A 33 0.11 -19.05 -8.86
CA GLU A 33 1.50 -18.73 -8.49
C GLU A 33 1.58 -17.95 -7.18
N LEU A 34 0.64 -17.01 -6.96
CA LEU A 34 0.53 -16.24 -5.72
C LEU A 34 0.13 -17.14 -4.54
N GLU A 35 -0.85 -18.03 -4.71
CA GLU A 35 -1.25 -19.01 -3.70
C GLU A 35 -0.08 -19.88 -3.26
N ARG A 36 0.67 -20.43 -4.23
CA ARG A 36 1.86 -21.24 -3.94
C ARG A 36 2.91 -20.45 -3.17
N LEU A 37 3.13 -19.19 -3.52
CA LEU A 37 4.07 -18.31 -2.82
C LEU A 37 3.62 -18.05 -1.37
N LEU A 38 2.34 -17.76 -1.15
CA LEU A 38 1.80 -17.47 0.18
C LEU A 38 1.78 -18.72 1.09
N TYR A 39 1.38 -19.89 0.58
CA TYR A 39 1.31 -21.13 1.38
C TYR A 39 2.66 -21.74 1.72
N THR A 40 3.74 -21.36 1.01
CA THR A 40 5.10 -21.82 1.33
C THR A 40 5.85 -20.88 2.26
N GLY A 41 5.25 -19.73 2.60
CA GLY A 41 5.78 -18.81 3.59
C GLY A 41 5.81 -19.41 5.00
N LYS A 42 6.72 -18.92 5.84
CA LYS A 42 6.69 -19.24 7.28
C LYS A 42 5.45 -18.60 7.89
N THR A 43 4.64 -19.39 8.59
CA THR A 43 3.56 -18.86 9.41
C THR A 43 4.15 -18.21 10.65
N ALA A 44 3.71 -17.01 10.98
CA ALA A 44 3.99 -16.44 12.28
C ALA A 44 3.12 -17.09 13.35
N CYS A 45 3.66 -17.22 14.56
CA CYS A 45 2.94 -17.75 15.72
C CYS A 45 2.72 -16.67 16.80
N ASN A 46 2.96 -15.41 16.45
CA ASN A 46 2.82 -14.28 17.35
C ASN A 46 1.52 -13.53 17.05
N HIS A 47 0.99 -12.83 18.06
CA HIS A 47 -0.15 -11.92 17.88
C HIS A 47 0.21 -10.67 17.05
N ALA A 48 1.50 -10.34 16.95
CA ALA A 48 2.02 -9.31 16.06
C ALA A 48 3.45 -9.62 15.61
N ASP A 49 3.75 -9.31 14.35
CA ASP A 49 5.08 -9.44 13.77
C ASP A 49 5.48 -8.18 13.03
N GLU A 50 6.74 -7.78 13.18
CA GLU A 50 7.34 -6.68 12.41
C GLU A 50 7.64 -7.19 10.99
N VAL A 51 6.84 -6.76 10.02
CA VAL A 51 6.97 -7.18 8.61
C VAL A 51 7.79 -6.21 7.77
N TRP A 52 7.99 -5.00 8.30
CA TRP A 52 8.84 -3.95 7.75
C TRP A 52 9.30 -3.05 8.92
N PRO A 53 10.45 -2.36 8.86
CA PRO A 53 10.90 -1.52 9.96
C PRO A 53 9.80 -0.60 10.52
N ARG A 54 9.44 -0.84 11.78
CA ARG A 54 8.39 -0.16 12.56
C ARG A 54 6.95 -0.34 12.03
N LEU A 55 6.72 -1.35 11.21
CA LEU A 55 5.41 -1.72 10.68
C LEU A 55 5.09 -3.15 11.10
N TYR A 56 4.02 -3.26 11.88
CA TYR A 56 3.56 -4.53 12.44
C TYR A 56 2.26 -4.95 11.76
N ILE A 57 2.13 -6.25 11.49
CA ILE A 57 0.84 -6.89 11.21
C ILE A 57 0.49 -7.73 12.42
N GLY A 58 -0.74 -7.61 12.91
CA GLY A 58 -1.19 -8.33 14.08
C GLY A 58 -2.69 -8.61 14.08
N ASP A 59 -3.12 -9.35 15.09
CA ASP A 59 -4.50 -9.78 15.28
C ASP A 59 -5.26 -8.91 16.28
N GLN A 60 -6.47 -9.35 16.65
CA GLN A 60 -7.32 -8.66 17.61
C GLN A 60 -6.75 -8.71 19.05
N ASP A 61 -5.98 -9.75 19.39
CA ASP A 61 -5.46 -9.93 20.74
C ASP A 61 -4.42 -8.84 21.05
N ILE A 62 -3.48 -8.58 20.14
CA ILE A 62 -2.52 -7.47 20.31
C ILE A 62 -3.23 -6.11 20.28
N ALA A 63 -4.22 -5.91 19.42
CA ALA A 63 -4.97 -4.65 19.33
C ALA A 63 -5.72 -4.34 20.64
N SER A 64 -6.12 -5.38 21.38
CA SER A 64 -6.77 -5.29 22.69
C SER A 64 -5.81 -5.32 23.88
N ASN A 65 -4.50 -5.21 23.66
CA ASN A 65 -3.49 -5.21 24.71
C ASN A 65 -2.74 -3.87 24.80
N ARG A 66 -3.33 -2.91 25.50
CA ARG A 66 -2.75 -1.56 25.70
C ARG A 66 -1.32 -1.59 26.25
N GLN A 67 -1.00 -2.53 27.13
CA GLN A 67 0.33 -2.63 27.74
C GLN A 67 1.40 -3.04 26.72
N GLU A 68 1.12 -4.06 25.91
CA GLU A 68 2.06 -4.49 24.86
C GLU A 68 2.15 -3.45 23.74
N LEU A 69 1.05 -2.79 23.36
CA LEU A 69 1.10 -1.68 22.40
C LEU A 69 2.02 -0.53 22.87
N THR A 70 1.96 -0.16 24.15
CA THR A 70 2.87 0.84 24.73
C THR A 70 4.31 0.34 24.75
N LYS A 71 4.54 -0.92 25.12
CA LYS A 71 5.88 -1.53 25.17
C LYS A 71 6.54 -1.63 23.79
N LEU A 72 5.76 -1.90 22.75
CA LEU A 72 6.19 -1.89 21.35
C LEU A 72 6.36 -0.46 20.78
N GLY A 73 5.94 0.56 21.52
CA GLY A 73 6.01 1.96 21.07
C GLY A 73 5.06 2.26 19.91
N ILE A 74 3.91 1.59 19.84
CA ILE A 74 2.92 1.81 18.77
C ILE A 74 2.31 3.21 18.92
N THR A 75 2.40 4.00 17.86
CA THR A 75 1.87 5.37 17.79
C THR A 75 0.65 5.50 16.87
N HIS A 76 0.48 4.54 15.95
CA HIS A 76 -0.57 4.54 14.94
C HIS A 76 -1.19 3.16 14.82
N ILE A 77 -2.52 3.10 14.71
CA ILE A 77 -3.26 1.86 14.48
C ILE A 77 -4.14 2.02 13.25
N LEU A 78 -3.93 1.13 12.27
CA LEU A 78 -4.79 0.94 11.11
C LEU A 78 -5.60 -0.34 11.31
N ASN A 79 -6.87 -0.23 11.69
CA ASN A 79 -7.75 -1.37 11.85
C ASN A 79 -8.46 -1.69 10.52
N CYS A 80 -8.02 -2.75 9.84
CA CYS A 80 -8.61 -3.23 8.59
C CYS A 80 -9.86 -4.10 8.78
N ALA A 81 -10.38 -4.24 10.00
CA ALA A 81 -11.59 -5.00 10.31
C ALA A 81 -12.50 -4.20 11.27
N GLN A 82 -12.59 -2.88 11.06
CA GLN A 82 -13.42 -1.99 11.88
C GLN A 82 -14.87 -2.47 11.85
N SER A 83 -15.52 -2.48 13.03
CA SER A 83 -16.95 -2.69 13.13
C SER A 83 -17.59 -1.64 14.03
N LYS A 84 -18.81 -1.23 13.71
CA LYS A 84 -19.56 -0.25 14.54
C LYS A 84 -19.90 -0.77 15.93
N TRP A 85 -19.80 -2.09 16.14
CA TRP A 85 -20.24 -2.77 17.36
C TRP A 85 -19.10 -3.11 18.32
N ARG A 86 -17.86 -3.21 17.84
CA ARG A 86 -16.69 -3.59 18.65
C ARG A 86 -15.81 -2.39 19.05
N GLY A 87 -16.35 -1.19 18.89
CA GLY A 87 -15.64 0.07 19.18
C GLY A 87 -14.55 0.40 18.15
N GLY A 88 -13.77 1.44 18.41
CA GLY A 88 -12.70 1.94 17.55
C GLY A 88 -11.66 2.76 18.31
N ALA A 89 -11.54 4.03 17.95
CA ALA A 89 -10.50 4.92 18.46
C ALA A 89 -10.56 5.13 19.99
N GLU A 90 -11.76 5.10 20.57
CA GLU A 90 -12.02 5.33 21.99
C GLU A 90 -11.30 4.33 22.91
N TYR A 91 -11.04 3.11 22.42
CA TYR A 91 -10.30 2.11 23.20
C TYR A 91 -8.86 2.58 23.54
N TYR A 92 -8.28 3.41 22.66
CA TYR A 92 -6.91 3.91 22.78
C TYR A 92 -6.82 5.31 23.42
N GLU A 93 -7.92 5.82 23.98
CA GLU A 93 -7.94 7.11 24.64
C GLU A 93 -6.89 7.18 25.76
N GLY A 94 -6.12 8.26 25.78
CA GLY A 94 -5.00 8.48 26.71
C GLY A 94 -3.68 7.80 26.34
N MET A 95 -3.58 7.07 25.21
CA MET A 95 -2.34 6.43 24.76
C MET A 95 -1.51 7.22 23.76
N ASN A 96 -1.99 8.41 23.33
CA ASN A 96 -1.39 9.17 22.22
C ASN A 96 -1.29 8.34 20.91
N ILE A 97 -2.29 7.51 20.65
CA ILE A 97 -2.39 6.70 19.43
C ILE A 97 -3.28 7.42 18.42
N THR A 98 -2.79 7.56 17.19
CA THR A 98 -3.61 7.98 16.05
C THR A 98 -4.28 6.76 15.43
N TYR A 99 -5.60 6.81 15.30
CA TYR A 99 -6.40 5.66 14.84
C TYR A 99 -7.02 5.90 13.46
N HIS A 100 -6.97 4.89 12.60
CA HIS A 100 -7.74 4.83 11.36
C HIS A 100 -8.42 3.46 11.22
N GLY A 101 -9.74 3.44 11.03
CA GLY A 101 -10.52 2.22 10.86
C GLY A 101 -11.09 2.11 9.45
N ILE A 102 -10.94 0.94 8.84
CA ILE A 102 -11.56 0.55 7.57
C ILE A 102 -12.60 -0.53 7.88
N GLU A 103 -13.87 -0.26 7.57
CA GLU A 103 -14.97 -1.22 7.68
C GLU A 103 -14.90 -2.24 6.53
N ALA A 104 -13.83 -3.04 6.49
CA ALA A 104 -13.65 -4.08 5.49
C ALA A 104 -14.16 -5.45 5.96
N HIS A 105 -14.54 -6.25 4.97
CA HIS A 105 -14.97 -7.63 5.16
C HIS A 105 -13.98 -8.55 4.45
N ASP A 106 -13.58 -9.63 5.14
CA ASP A 106 -12.77 -10.70 4.52
C ASP A 106 -13.66 -11.55 3.61
N SER A 107 -13.92 -11.01 2.42
CA SER A 107 -14.70 -11.64 1.37
C SER A 107 -14.08 -11.31 0.01
N PRO A 108 -13.98 -12.28 -0.91
CA PRO A 108 -13.54 -12.02 -2.29
C PRO A 108 -14.41 -11.00 -3.04
N SER A 109 -15.63 -10.74 -2.57
CA SER A 109 -16.56 -9.77 -3.15
C SER A 109 -16.40 -8.36 -2.59
N PHE A 110 -15.60 -8.16 -1.54
CA PHE A 110 -15.37 -6.84 -0.96
C PHE A 110 -14.28 -6.12 -1.76
N ASP A 111 -14.58 -4.91 -2.22
CA ASP A 111 -13.59 -4.09 -2.93
C ASP A 111 -12.64 -3.41 -1.94
N MET A 112 -11.54 -4.10 -1.61
CA MET A 112 -10.48 -3.54 -0.77
C MET A 112 -9.67 -2.45 -1.48
N SER A 113 -9.71 -2.40 -2.82
CA SER A 113 -8.81 -1.57 -3.62
C SER A 113 -9.05 -0.07 -3.40
N VAL A 114 -10.28 0.32 -3.08
CA VAL A 114 -10.64 1.71 -2.75
C VAL A 114 -9.88 2.24 -1.53
N ASN A 115 -9.41 1.35 -0.66
CA ASN A 115 -8.69 1.72 0.57
C ASN A 115 -7.17 1.69 0.41
N PHE A 116 -6.62 1.20 -0.70
CA PHE A 116 -5.17 1.04 -0.86
C PHE A 116 -4.41 2.36 -0.72
N TYR A 117 -4.81 3.40 -1.44
CA TYR A 117 -4.12 4.69 -1.38
C TYR A 117 -4.32 5.41 -0.03
N PRO A 118 -5.55 5.55 0.52
CA PRO A 118 -5.75 6.12 1.84
C PRO A 118 -4.97 5.41 2.96
N ALA A 119 -4.97 4.07 2.95
CA ALA A 119 -4.24 3.26 3.94
C ALA A 119 -2.72 3.43 3.78
N ALA A 120 -2.20 3.39 2.56
CA ALA A 120 -0.79 3.57 2.29
C ALA A 120 -0.30 4.97 2.72
N GLU A 121 -1.08 6.02 2.46
CA GLU A 121 -0.81 7.39 2.92
C GLU A 121 -0.77 7.49 4.45
N PHE A 122 -1.70 6.80 5.14
CA PHE A 122 -1.71 6.76 6.61
C PHE A 122 -0.44 6.08 7.16
N ILE A 123 -0.08 4.91 6.60
CA ILE A 123 1.15 4.19 6.99
C ILE A 123 2.39 5.03 6.70
N HIS A 124 2.46 5.67 5.52
CA HIS A 124 3.60 6.51 5.12
C HIS A 124 3.80 7.68 6.09
N LYS A 125 2.73 8.41 6.43
CA LYS A 125 2.79 9.52 7.39
C LYS A 125 3.28 9.04 8.76
N ALA A 126 2.71 7.94 9.27
CA ALA A 126 3.14 7.36 10.54
C ALA A 126 4.65 7.04 10.57
N LEU A 127 5.17 6.42 9.50
CA LEU A 127 6.58 6.04 9.39
C LEU A 127 7.53 7.22 9.17
N THR A 128 7.05 8.37 8.69
CA THR A 128 7.88 9.59 8.50
C THR A 128 7.90 10.51 9.72
N MET A 129 6.90 10.41 10.61
CA MET A 129 6.81 11.24 11.82
C MET A 129 7.59 10.66 13.00
N GLY A 130 7.85 9.35 13.00
CA GLY A 130 8.55 8.64 14.07
C GLY A 130 10.05 8.50 13.85
#